data_AF-A0A350KN31-F1
#
_entry.id   AF-A0A350KN31-F1
#
_cell.length_a   1.000
_cell.length_b   1.000
_cell.length_c   1.000
_cell.angle_alpha   90.00
_cell.angle_beta   90.00
_cell.angle_gamma   90.00
#
_symmetry.space_group_name_H-M   'P 1'
#
loop_
_entity.id
_entity.type
_entity.pdbx_description
1 polymer ?
#
loop_
_entity_poly.entity_id
_entity_poly.type
_entity_poly.pdbx_seq_one_letter_code
_entity_poly.pdbx_strand_id
1 'polypeptide(L)'
;MKIELRQVAVRDVFNGYQNNDENGVVGYGGKLNIRPPYQREFVYDDKKRNAVIETVFKGFPLNVMYWSKNADDTFELLDGQQRTLSLCAYANGDYSFNSKYFHNLT
;
A
#
# COMPACT_ATOMS: atom_id res chain seq x y z
N MET A 1 12.12 5.31 21.81
CA MET A 1 11.30 4.93 20.65
C MET A 1 10.68 3.56 20.93
N LYS A 2 9.35 3.43 20.87
CA LYS A 2 8.65 2.15 21.07
C LYS A 2 8.27 1.60 19.69
N ILE A 3 8.73 0.40 19.35
CA ILE A 3 8.39 -0.28 18.11
C ILE A 3 7.49 -1.46 18.45
N GLU A 4 6.35 -1.57 17.79
CA GLU A 4 5.40 -2.68 17.96
C GLU A 4 5.17 -3.35 16.60
N LEU A 5 5.39 -4.67 16.52
CA LEU A 5 5.05 -5.44 15.33
C LEU A 5 3.53 -5.63 15.27
N ARG A 6 2.92 -5.26 14.14
CA ARG A 6 1.49 -5.45 13.88
C ARG A 6 1.31 -6.19 12.56
N GLN A 7 0.39 -7.15 12.55
CA GLN A 7 -0.07 -7.79 11.33
C GLN A 7 -1.38 -7.10 10.92
N VAL A 8 -1.38 -6.52 9.73
CA VAL A 8 -2.53 -5.82 9.15
C VAL A 8 -2.86 -6.48 7.82
N ALA A 9 -4.13 -6.82 7.59
CA ALA A 9 -4.50 -7.43 6.32
C ALA A 9 -4.48 -6.38 5.20
N VAL A 10 -4.11 -6.79 3.98
CA VAL A 10 -4.10 -5.89 2.81
C VAL A 10 -5.47 -5.25 2.58
N ARG A 11 -6.57 -5.99 2.81
CA ARG A 11 -7.94 -5.46 2.72
C ARG A 11 -8.20 -4.31 3.70
N ASP A 12 -7.57 -4.34 4.87
CA ASP A 12 -7.76 -3.31 5.89
C ASP A 12 -6.98 -2.06 5.48
N VAL A 13 -5.76 -2.23 4.93
CA VAL A 13 -4.98 -1.13 4.36
C VAL A 13 -5.72 -0.48 3.18
N PHE A 14 -6.36 -1.28 2.32
CA PHE A 14 -7.14 -0.80 1.18
C PHE A 14 -8.48 -0.17 1.56
N ASN A 15 -8.99 -0.42 2.78
CA ASN A 15 -10.26 0.16 3.21
C ASN A 15 -10.19 1.70 3.19
N GLY A 16 -11.13 2.34 2.49
CA GLY A 16 -11.15 3.79 2.31
C GLY A 16 -9.97 4.33 1.50
N TYR A 17 -9.34 3.50 0.65
CA TYR A 17 -8.24 3.91 -0.21
C TYR A 17 -8.66 5.05 -1.13
N GLN A 18 -7.87 6.12 -1.15
CA GLN A 18 -8.04 7.22 -2.09
C GLN A 18 -6.66 7.59 -2.63
N ASN A 19 -6.53 7.59 -3.95
CA ASN A 19 -5.33 8.04 -4.65
C ASN A 19 -5.67 9.33 -5.39
N ASN A 20 -5.25 10.46 -4.85
CA ASN A 20 -5.41 11.75 -5.49
C ASN A 20 -4.02 12.35 -5.70
N ASP A 21 -3.66 12.57 -6.95
CA ASP A 21 -2.32 13.06 -7.30
C ASP A 21 -1.99 14.40 -6.60
N GLU A 22 -2.99 15.25 -6.33
CA GLU A 22 -2.83 16.53 -5.65
C GLU A 22 -2.88 16.42 -4.12
N ASN A 23 -3.78 15.57 -3.58
CA ASN A 23 -4.04 15.49 -2.13
C ASN A 23 -3.29 14.34 -1.43
N GLY A 24 -2.51 13.57 -2.18
CA GLY A 24 -1.79 12.42 -1.67
C GLY A 24 -2.61 11.13 -1.68
N VAL A 25 -2.09 10.12 -1.00
CA VAL A 25 -2.68 8.78 -0.96
C VAL A 25 -2.96 8.37 0.47
N VAL A 26 -4.20 7.98 0.75
CA VAL A 26 -4.65 7.52 2.06
C VAL A 26 -5.28 6.13 1.98
N GLY A 27 -5.31 5.44 3.12
CA GLY A 27 -5.97 4.15 3.29
C GLY A 27 -6.24 3.86 4.77
N TYR A 28 -6.51 2.59 5.11
CA TYR A 28 -6.78 2.15 6.48
C TYR A 28 -7.90 2.95 7.16
N GLY A 29 -9.04 3.09 6.47
CA GLY A 29 -10.18 3.88 6.93
C GLY A 29 -9.88 5.38 6.98
N GLY A 30 -8.98 5.87 6.12
CA GLY A 30 -8.49 7.25 6.11
C GLY A 30 -7.48 7.57 7.22
N LYS A 31 -7.10 6.60 8.06
CA LYS A 31 -6.16 6.81 9.17
C LYS A 31 -4.70 6.66 8.77
N LEU A 32 -4.40 6.01 7.65
CA LEU A 32 -3.03 5.87 7.16
C LEU A 32 -2.80 6.82 6.01
N ASN A 33 -1.87 7.77 6.20
CA ASN A 33 -1.29 8.53 5.12
C ASN A 33 -0.17 7.69 4.45
N ILE A 34 -0.49 7.12 3.28
CA ILE A 34 0.40 6.25 2.51
C ILE A 34 1.44 7.08 1.75
N ARG A 35 1.02 8.24 1.21
CA ARG A 35 1.88 9.19 0.49
C ARG A 35 1.34 10.61 0.70
N PRO A 36 1.96 11.43 1.55
CA PRO A 36 1.69 12.85 1.60
C PRO A 36 1.97 13.54 0.25
N PRO A 37 1.30 14.66 -0.07
CA PRO A 37 1.48 15.39 -1.35
C PRO A 37 2.92 15.79 -1.67
N TYR A 38 3.73 16.03 -0.64
CA TYR A 38 5.13 16.45 -0.77
C TYR A 38 6.13 15.30 -0.91
N GLN A 39 5.72 14.05 -0.74
CA GLN A 39 6.60 12.89 -0.89
C GLN A 39 6.85 12.57 -2.36
N ARG A 40 7.90 11.77 -2.61
CA ARG A 40 8.26 11.35 -3.97
C ARG A 40 7.11 10.58 -4.62
N GLU A 41 6.90 10.88 -5.89
CA GLU A 41 6.00 10.13 -6.78
C GLU A 41 6.28 8.63 -6.77
N PHE A 42 5.27 7.85 -7.18
CA PHE A 42 5.44 6.43 -7.42
C PHE A 42 6.42 6.21 -8.60
N VAL A 43 7.48 5.43 -8.38
CA VAL A 43 8.58 5.24 -9.36
C VAL A 43 8.88 3.77 -9.66
N TYR A 44 8.11 2.83 -9.10
CA TYR A 44 8.21 1.44 -9.50
C TYR A 44 7.72 1.27 -10.94
N ASP A 45 8.56 0.68 -11.78
CA ASP A 45 8.14 0.19 -13.08
C ASP A 45 7.24 -1.05 -12.94
N ASP A 46 6.63 -1.47 -14.05
CA ASP A 46 5.75 -2.64 -14.05
C ASP A 46 6.43 -3.89 -13.49
N LYS A 47 7.73 -4.08 -13.72
CA LYS A 47 8.47 -5.25 -13.21
C LYS A 47 8.55 -5.24 -11.68
N LYS A 48 8.96 -4.12 -11.09
CA LYS A 48 9.08 -3.97 -9.63
C LYS A 48 7.71 -4.05 -8.96
N ARG A 49 6.70 -3.40 -9.53
CA ARG A 49 5.32 -3.44 -9.04
C ARG A 49 4.77 -4.88 -9.08
N ASN A 50 4.92 -5.57 -10.20
CA ASN A 50 4.43 -6.95 -10.36
C ASN A 50 5.17 -7.93 -9.43
N ALA A 51 6.46 -7.72 -9.13
CA ALA A 51 7.20 -8.55 -8.18
C ALA A 51 6.62 -8.50 -6.76
N VAL A 52 6.07 -7.35 -6.33
CA VAL A 52 5.36 -7.21 -5.05
C VAL A 52 4.11 -8.10 -5.04
N ILE A 53 3.31 -8.04 -6.10
CA ILE A 53 2.10 -8.86 -6.23
C ILE A 53 2.47 -10.33 -6.27
N GLU A 54 3.45 -10.71 -7.08
CA GLU A 54 3.91 -12.09 -7.19
C GLU A 54 4.37 -12.64 -5.83
N THR A 55 5.06 -11.84 -5.02
CA THR A 55 5.52 -12.24 -3.68
C THR A 55 4.34 -12.54 -2.76
N VAL A 56 3.30 -11.70 -2.77
CA VAL A 56 2.07 -11.92 -1.99
C VAL A 56 1.32 -13.15 -2.47
N PHE A 57 1.16 -13.33 -3.79
CA PHE A 57 0.47 -14.50 -4.36
C PHE A 57 1.21 -15.83 -4.08
N LYS A 58 2.54 -15.80 -3.97
CA LYS A 58 3.36 -16.96 -3.57
C LYS A 58 3.36 -17.21 -2.07
N GLY A 59 2.74 -16.35 -1.26
CA GLY A 59 2.72 -16.46 0.20
C GLY A 59 4.06 -16.12 0.86
N PHE A 60 4.96 -15.43 0.15
CA PHE A 60 6.24 -15.00 0.70
C PHE A 60 6.07 -13.71 1.52
N PRO A 61 6.87 -13.51 2.58
CA PRO A 61 6.80 -12.30 3.36
C PRO A 61 7.30 -11.10 2.55
N LEU A 62 6.56 -10.01 2.59
CA LEU A 62 7.08 -8.70 2.20
C LEU A 62 7.94 -8.14 3.34
N ASN A 63 8.94 -7.33 2.98
CA ASN A 63 9.69 -6.56 3.96
C ASN A 63 8.75 -5.72 4.83
N VAL A 64 9.11 -5.58 6.11
CA VAL A 64 8.36 -4.81 7.12
C VAL A 64 8.08 -3.40 6.61
N MET A 65 6.85 -2.92 6.83
CA MET A 65 6.48 -1.52 6.61
C MET A 65 6.57 -0.78 7.94
N TYR A 66 7.16 0.41 7.92
CA TYR A 66 7.29 1.22 9.13
C TYR A 66 6.27 2.35 9.11
N TRP A 67 5.39 2.36 10.11
CA TRP A 67 4.38 3.39 10.28
C TRP A 67 4.74 4.23 11.51
N SER A 68 4.74 5.54 11.36
CA SER A 68 4.75 6.48 12.48
C SER A 68 3.34 6.61 13.02
N LYS A 69 3.17 6.60 14.34
CA LYS A 69 1.88 6.90 14.99
C LYS A 69 1.87 8.37 15.39
N ASN A 70 0.85 9.09 14.99
CA ASN A 70 0.63 10.50 15.32
C ASN A 70 -0.12 10.66 16.65
N ALA A 71 -0.17 11.88 17.18
CA ALA A 71 -0.83 12.20 18.44
C ALA A 71 -2.36 12.04 18.38
N ASP A 72 -2.95 12.12 17.19
CA ASP A 72 -4.39 11.99 16.90
C ASP A 72 -4.81 10.55 16.54
N ASP A 73 -4.00 9.55 16.88
CA ASP A 73 -4.20 8.13 16.54
C ASP A 73 -4.24 7.81 15.03
N THR A 74 -3.76 8.73 14.18
CA THR A 74 -3.48 8.45 12.76
C THR A 74 -2.07 7.90 12.56
N PHE A 75 -1.78 7.46 11.33
CA PHE A 75 -0.50 6.87 10.95
C PHE A 75 0.06 7.53 9.69
N GLU A 76 1.38 7.67 9.65
CA GLU A 76 2.12 8.07 8.44
C GLU A 76 3.10 6.98 8.04
N LEU A 77 3.14 6.65 6.75
CA LEU A 77 4.03 5.64 6.21
C LEU A 77 5.46 6.19 6.08
N LEU A 78 6.38 5.67 6.88
CA LEU A 78 7.80 6.06 6.86
C LEU A 78 8.61 5.26 5.84
N ASP A 79 8.35 3.95 5.75
CA ASP A 79 8.95 3.06 4.75
C ASP A 79 7.90 2.07 4.23
N GLY A 80 8.06 1.69 2.95
CA GLY A 80 7.17 0.75 2.31
C GLY A 80 6.18 1.35 1.32
N GLN A 81 6.23 2.65 1.09
CA GLN A 81 5.32 3.39 0.20
C GLN A 81 5.09 2.68 -1.14
N GLN A 82 6.14 2.35 -1.87
CA GLN A 82 6.02 1.73 -3.20
C GLN A 82 5.37 0.34 -3.13
N ARG A 83 5.62 -0.43 -2.07
CA ARG A 83 5.03 -1.76 -1.88
C ARG A 83 3.54 -1.63 -1.52
N THR A 84 3.20 -0.73 -0.61
CA THR A 84 1.83 -0.45 -0.21
C THR A 84 1.00 0.06 -1.40
N LEU A 85 1.54 1.01 -2.18
CA LEU A 85 0.89 1.52 -3.38
C LEU A 85 0.71 0.44 -4.45
N SER A 86 1.70 -0.42 -4.67
CA SER A 86 1.59 -1.54 -5.62
C SER A 86 0.41 -2.46 -5.28
N LEU A 87 0.23 -2.76 -3.99
CA LEU A 87 -0.89 -3.58 -3.50
C LEU A 87 -2.23 -2.88 -3.65
N CYS A 88 -2.30 -1.60 -3.24
CA CYS A 88 -3.56 -0.85 -3.29
C CYS A 88 -4.00 -0.60 -4.73
N ALA A 89 -3.08 -0.24 -5.63
CA ALA A 89 -3.37 -0.04 -7.05
C ALA A 89 -3.85 -1.34 -7.72
N TYR A 90 -3.30 -2.49 -7.33
CA TYR A 90 -3.79 -3.79 -7.82
C TYR A 90 -5.21 -4.06 -7.33
N ALA A 91 -5.46 -3.86 -6.02
CA ALA A 91 -6.78 -4.04 -5.41
C ALA A 91 -7.82 -3.07 -6.00
N ASN A 92 -7.40 -1.86 -6.37
CA ASN A 92 -8.22 -0.85 -7.04
C ASN A 92 -8.54 -1.22 -8.51
N GLY A 93 -7.78 -2.14 -9.10
CA GLY A 93 -7.95 -2.54 -10.50
C GLY A 93 -7.19 -1.68 -11.51
N ASP A 94 -6.23 -0.86 -11.06
CA ASP A 94 -5.46 0.06 -11.92
C ASP A 94 -4.60 -0.69 -12.95
N TYR A 95 -4.27 -1.96 -12.67
CA TYR A 95 -3.52 -2.81 -13.57
C TYR A 95 -3.86 -4.30 -13.37
N SER A 96 -3.57 -5.10 -14.39
CA SER A 96 -3.64 -6.56 -14.32
C SER A 96 -2.27 -7.17 -14.01
N PHE A 97 -2.27 -8.29 -13.29
CA PHE A 97 -1.10 -9.14 -13.08
C PHE A 97 -1.38 -10.51 -13.72
N ASN A 98 -0.52 -10.99 -14.61
CA ASN A 98 -0.72 -12.22 -15.37
C ASN A 98 -2.11 -12.30 -16.05
N SER A 99 -2.54 -11.20 -16.67
CA SER A 99 -3.86 -11.07 -17.31
C SER A 99 -5.05 -11.24 -16.35
N LYS A 100 -4.83 -11.13 -15.04
CA LYS A 100 -5.87 -11.16 -14.01
C LYS A 100 -5.94 -9.83 -13.26
N TYR A 101 -7.11 -9.21 -13.29
CA TYR A 101 -7.45 -8.09 -12.41
C TYR A 101 -7.96 -8.62 -11.08
N PHE A 102 -7.90 -7.78 -10.04
CA PHE A 102 -8.36 -8.13 -8.70
C PHE A 102 -9.84 -8.58 -8.68
N HIS A 103 -10.72 -7.90 -9.43
CA HIS A 103 -12.14 -8.23 -9.51
C HIS A 103 -12.45 -9.53 -10.27
N ASN A 104 -11.46 -10.13 -10.94
CA ASN A 104 -11.59 -11.39 -11.71
C ASN A 104 -10.79 -12.54 -11.06
N LEU A 105 -10.49 -12.46 -9.77
CA LEU A 105 -9.78 -13.51 -9.02
C LEU A 105 -10.68 -14.65 -8.53
N THR A 106 -12.01 -14.47 -8.62
CA THR A 106 -13.06 -15.45 -8.28
C THR A 106 -13.53 -16.23 -9.48
#